data_AF-A0A836VMU0-F1
#
_entry.id   AF-A0A836VMU0-F1
#
_cell.length_a   1.000
_cell.length_b   1.000
_cell.length_c   1.000
_cell.angle_alpha   90.00
_cell.angle_beta   90.00
_cell.angle_gamma   90.00
#
_symmetry.space_group_name_H-M   'P 1'
#
loop_
_entity.id
_entity.type
_entity.pdbx_description
1 polymer ?
#
loop_
_entity_poly.entity_id
_entity_poly.type
_entity_poly.pdbx_seq_one_letter_code
_entity_poly.pdbx_strand_id
1 'polypeptide(L)'
;MRLLIDCGNSSIKFALNMKLEVKKIIEVRLNNPKKLSLDLSKTLNALLKKRNIEGIYLAFVNKEAKDILLGIIKKKFSNIK
;
A
#
# COMPACT_ATOMS: atom_id res chain seq x y z
N MET A 1 6.97 4.89 12.30
CA MET A 1 5.71 5.14 11.56
C MET A 1 5.25 3.84 10.92
N ARG A 2 3.96 3.52 10.93
CA ARG A 2 3.43 2.27 10.36
C ARG A 2 2.59 2.57 9.12
N LEU A 3 2.74 1.76 8.07
CA LEU A 3 1.86 1.80 6.91
C LEU A 3 0.75 0.77 7.10
N LEU A 4 -0.49 1.23 7.13
CA LEU A 4 -1.68 0.40 7.19
C LEU A 4 -2.27 0.30 5.79
N ILE A 5 -2.62 -0.90 5.36
CA ILE A 5 -3.22 -1.16 4.05
C ILE A 5 -4.46 -2.02 4.22
N ASP A 6 -5.58 -1.56 3.68
CA ASP A 6 -6.85 -2.28 3.59
C ASP A 6 -7.12 -2.63 2.13
N CYS A 7 -7.04 -3.92 1.80
CA CYS A 7 -7.21 -4.45 0.44
C CYS A 7 -8.62 -5.06 0.28
N GLY A 8 -9.56 -4.19 -0.04
CA GLY A 8 -10.97 -4.52 -0.28
C GLY A 8 -11.26 -5.03 -1.69
N ASN A 9 -12.51 -5.45 -1.93
CA ASN A 9 -12.96 -5.90 -3.26
C ASN A 9 -13.05 -4.78 -4.30
N SER A 10 -13.36 -3.56 -3.87
CA SER A 10 -13.57 -2.41 -4.78
C SER A 10 -12.42 -1.40 -4.77
N SER A 11 -11.57 -1.43 -3.74
CA SER A 11 -10.52 -0.43 -3.52
C SER A 11 -9.43 -0.95 -2.60
N ILE A 12 -8.21 -0.45 -2.78
CA ILE A 12 -7.13 -0.56 -1.79
C ILE A 12 -6.95 0.81 -1.11
N LYS A 13 -7.00 0.84 0.21
CA LYS A 13 -6.77 2.05 1.01
C LYS A 13 -5.43 1.96 1.72
N PHE A 14 -4.73 3.08 1.77
CA PHE A 14 -3.43 3.22 2.42
C PHE A 14 -3.49 4.33 3.46
N ALA A 15 -2.94 4.08 4.64
CA ALA A 15 -2.89 5.07 5.70
C ALA A 15 -1.56 5.01 6.45
N LEU A 16 -1.06 6.16 6.89
CA LEU A 16 0.12 6.23 7.74
C LEU A 16 -0.31 6.49 9.18
N ASN A 17 0.14 5.62 10.07
CA ASN A 17 -0.11 5.67 11.49
C ASN A 17 1.14 6.11 12.26
N MET A 18 0.95 7.07 13.16
CA MET A 18 1.95 7.52 14.13
C MET A 18 1.30 7.59 15.52
N LYS A 19 1.75 6.77 16.46
CA LYS A 19 1.26 6.80 17.85
C LYS A 19 -0.28 6.84 17.96
N LEU A 20 -0.95 5.92 17.24
CA LEU A 20 -2.43 5.79 17.15
C LEU A 20 -3.14 6.87 16.32
N GLU A 21 -2.46 7.91 15.85
CA GLU A 21 -3.04 8.90 14.94
C GLU A 21 -2.95 8.43 13.48
N VAL A 22 -4.07 8.50 12.76
CA VAL A 22 -4.14 8.23 11.32
C VAL A 22 -4.23 9.57 10.57
N LYS A 23 -3.19 9.92 9.82
CA LYS A 23 -3.10 11.24 9.19
C LYS A 23 -3.99 11.40 7.96
N LYS A 24 -3.72 10.59 6.94
CA LYS A 24 -4.37 10.67 5.63
C LYS A 24 -4.58 9.27 5.08
N ILE A 25 -5.78 9.04 4.56
CA ILE A 25 -6.14 7.84 3.83
C ILE A 25 -6.07 8.16 2.34
N ILE A 26 -5.36 7.33 1.58
CA ILE A 26 -5.29 7.38 0.11
C ILE A 26 -5.98 6.14 -0.41
N GLU A 27 -6.88 6.30 -1.37
CA GLU A 27 -7.64 5.19 -1.97
C GLU A 27 -7.26 4.99 -3.44
N VAL A 28 -7.06 3.75 -3.82
CA VAL A 28 -6.88 3.29 -5.21
C VAL A 28 -8.06 2.39 -5.56
N ARG A 29 -8.90 2.79 -6.52
CA ARG A 29 -10.05 2.00 -6.97
C ARG A 29 -9.59 0.83 -7.84
N LEU A 30 -10.26 -0.31 -7.71
CA LEU A 30 -9.98 -1.54 -8.48
C LEU A 30 -10.80 -1.63 -9.78
N ASN A 31 -11.20 -0.49 -10.35
CA ASN A 31 -12.05 -0.43 -11.55
C ASN A 31 -11.28 -0.56 -12.88
N ASN A 32 -9.94 -0.45 -12.85
CA ASN A 32 -9.11 -0.59 -14.05
C ASN A 32 -7.88 -1.48 -13.78
N PRO A 33 -7.98 -2.79 -14.04
CA PRO A 33 -6.90 -3.76 -13.78
C PRO A 33 -5.60 -3.42 -14.50
N LYS A 34 -5.66 -2.84 -15.72
CA LYS A 34 -4.48 -2.50 -16.52
C LYS A 34 -3.61 -1.43 -15.87
N LYS A 35 -4.20 -0.52 -15.09
CA LYS A 35 -3.48 0.57 -14.41
C LYS A 35 -3.19 0.29 -12.94
N LEU A 36 -3.81 -0.74 -12.37
CA LEU A 36 -3.73 -1.05 -10.94
C LEU A 36 -2.29 -1.12 -10.43
N SER A 37 -1.42 -1.92 -11.08
CA SER A 37 -0.03 -2.07 -10.66
C SER A 37 0.74 -0.73 -10.65
N LEU A 38 0.50 0.12 -11.65
CA LEU A 38 1.11 1.44 -11.76
C LEU A 38 0.62 2.37 -10.65
N ASP A 39 -0.69 2.41 -10.40
CA ASP A 39 -1.30 3.28 -9.40
C ASP A 39 -0.91 2.88 -7.97
N LEU A 40 -0.83 1.58 -7.69
CA LEU A 40 -0.31 1.06 -6.43
C LEU A 40 1.17 1.41 -6.23
N SER A 41 1.99 1.22 -7.28
CA SER A 41 3.41 1.57 -7.23
C SER A 41 3.63 3.06 -6.99
N LYS A 42 2.89 3.93 -7.67
CA LYS A 42 2.94 5.39 -7.47
C LYS A 42 2.51 5.77 -6.05
N THR A 43 1.41 5.20 -5.56
CA THR A 43 0.89 5.46 -4.21
C THR A 43 1.89 5.05 -3.13
N LEU A 44 2.42 3.83 -3.22
CA LEU A 44 3.48 3.34 -2.32
C LEU A 44 4.75 4.19 -2.42
N ASN A 45 5.13 4.65 -3.61
CA ASN A 45 6.27 5.56 -3.78
C ASN A 45 6.05 6.89 -3.07
N ALA A 46 4.88 7.50 -3.23
CA ALA A 46 4.55 8.75 -2.56
C ALA A 46 4.52 8.62 -1.03
N LEU A 47 3.96 7.52 -0.51
CA LEU A 47 3.85 7.30 0.94
C LEU A 47 5.19 6.98 1.62
N LEU A 48 6.05 6.23 0.94
CA LEU A 48 7.34 5.80 1.49
C LEU A 48 8.46 6.85 1.30
N LYS A 49 8.28 7.84 0.41
CA LYS A 49 9.31 8.84 0.11
C LYS A 49 9.70 9.63 1.37
N LYS A 50 10.97 9.50 1.79
CA LYS A 50 11.57 10.20 2.93
C LYS A 50 10.89 9.92 4.29
N ARG A 51 10.23 8.76 4.45
CA ARG A 51 9.62 8.34 5.73
C ARG A 51 10.28 7.09 6.27
N ASN A 52 10.57 7.07 7.57
CA ASN A 52 11.02 5.86 8.26
C ASN A 52 9.81 4.99 8.62
N ILE A 53 9.50 4.01 7.77
CA ILE A 53 8.42 3.05 7.99
C ILE A 53 8.97 1.86 8.76
N GLU A 54 8.50 1.68 10.00
CA GLU A 54 8.89 0.60 10.91
C GLU A 54 8.20 -0.72 10.58
N GLY A 55 7.06 -0.67 9.88
CA GLY A 55 6.30 -1.86 9.53
C GLY A 55 5.13 -1.57 8.61
N ILE A 56 4.74 -2.59 7.84
CA ILE A 56 3.59 -2.58 6.94
C ILE A 56 2.60 -3.63 7.43
N TYR A 57 1.36 -3.22 7.66
CA TYR A 57 0.27 -4.07 8.09
C TYR A 57 -0.78 -4.11 6.98
N LEU A 58 -1.17 -5.32 6.58
CA LEU A 58 -2.08 -5.54 5.46
C LEU A 58 -3.26 -6.39 5.92
N ALA A 59 -4.45 -5.82 5.84
CA ALA A 59 -5.71 -6.57 5.87
C ALA A 59 -6.19 -6.77 4.43
N PHE A 60 -6.73 -7.94 4.12
CA PHE A 60 -7.23 -8.21 2.76
C PHE A 60 -8.45 -9.11 2.78
N VAL A 61 -9.37 -8.82 1.86
CA VAL A 61 -10.45 -9.72 1.45
C VAL A 61 -10.30 -10.11 -0.02
N ASN A 62 -9.68 -9.26 -0.84
CA ASN A 62 -9.35 -9.56 -2.23
C ASN A 62 -7.92 -10.13 -2.35
N LYS A 63 -7.81 -11.45 -2.57
CA LYS A 63 -6.53 -12.17 -2.65
C LYS A 63 -5.68 -11.75 -3.84
N GLU A 64 -6.27 -11.60 -5.03
CA GLU A 64 -5.56 -11.23 -6.26
C GLU A 64 -4.90 -9.85 -6.12
N ALA A 65 -5.68 -8.87 -5.66
CA ALA A 65 -5.19 -7.52 -5.43
C ALA A 65 -4.09 -7.49 -4.36
N LYS A 66 -4.22 -8.32 -3.31
CA LYS A 66 -3.20 -8.49 -2.27
C LYS A 66 -1.91 -9.11 -2.82
N ASP A 67 -1.98 -10.08 -3.71
CA ASP A 67 -0.77 -10.72 -4.28
C ASP A 67 -0.02 -9.76 -5.21
N ILE A 68 -0.72 -8.96 -6.01
CA ILE A 68 -0.14 -7.86 -6.80
C ILE A 68 0.56 -6.87 -5.89
N LEU A 69 -0.12 -6.41 -4.83
CA LEU A 69 0.41 -5.44 -3.88
C LEU A 69 1.67 -5.98 -3.16
N LEU A 70 1.66 -7.24 -2.71
CA LEU A 70 2.81 -7.86 -2.09
C LEU A 70 4.00 -7.96 -3.05
N GLY A 71 3.77 -8.26 -4.32
CA GLY A 71 4.82 -8.26 -5.34
C GLY A 71 5.51 -6.89 -5.46
N ILE A 72 4.72 -5.81 -5.48
CA ILE A 72 5.22 -4.43 -5.53
C ILE A 72 6.02 -4.08 -4.26
N ILE A 73 5.48 -4.40 -3.08
CA ILE A 73 6.15 -4.13 -1.80
C ILE A 73 7.47 -4.90 -1.74
N LYS A 74 7.47 -6.22 -1.97
CA LYS A 74 8.68 -7.05 -1.91
C LYS A 74 9.77 -6.53 -2.84
N LYS A 75 9.43 -6.22 -4.10
CA LYS A 75 10.39 -5.66 -5.08
C LYS A 75 11.01 -4.34 -4.63
N LYS A 76 10.28 -3.55 -3.85
CA LYS A 76 10.77 -2.27 -3.35
C LYS A 76 11.72 -2.42 -2.16
N PHE A 77 11.42 -3.34 -1.24
CA PHE A 77 12.23 -3.57 -0.04
C PHE A 77 13.39 -4.54 -0.27
N SER A 78 13.35 -5.39 -1.30
CA SER A 78 14.50 -6.24 -1.70
C SER A 78 15.73 -5.45 -2.15
N ASN A 79 15.55 -4.17 -2.51
CA ASN A 79 16.60 -3.29 -2.99
C ASN A 79 17.21 -2.41 -1.88
N ILE A 80 16.79 -2.61 -0.62
CA ILE A 80 17.36 -1.94 0.55
C ILE A 80 18.43 -2.89 1.08
N LYS A 81 19.70 -2.57 0.78
CA LYS A 81 20.87 -3.25 1.35
C LYS A 81 21.03 -2.93 2.83
#